data_AF-A0A6A1VMJ3-F1
#
_entry.id   AF-A0A6A1VMJ3-F1
#
_cell.length_a   1.000
_cell.length_b   1.000
_cell.length_c   1.000
_cell.angle_alpha   90.00
_cell.angle_beta   90.00
_cell.angle_gamma   90.00
#
_symmetry.space_group_name_H-M   'P 1'
#
loop_
_entity.id
_entity.type
_entity.pdbx_description
1 polymer ?
#
loop_
_entity_poly.entity_id
_entity_poly.type
_entity_poly.pdbx_seq_one_letter_code
_entity_poly.pdbx_strand_id
1 'polypeptide(L)'
;MGKKAKSSRKGKKAWRANISTEEIEDFFEKSTKDALSGGPLSSAPADSLFVVDKSRDVSMKRKIEKNREKDDSATVSGMADMWDEKGKDNSNTRKKWKPSVIAAVEVEPPGCSFNPVPESHQDVLAHAVAEEMQKVYQNELGPQPVPLTVPGEVVDEEEMYFIEADNGSDDDGENLGENEDAALDERSCKTKRVTRVVLNKRARHKERLRKESEARKVEELSKEIDSLPDIIQEIAKDDEEKQKRHLRRVVAKQERLKSCPPRLGRHKFEPAPVQVLLSEEISGSLRKLKGCCTLAKDRYKSLEKRGLIVPTAKNRR
;
A
#
# COMPACT_ATOMS: atom_id res chain seq x y z
N MET A 1 -60.76 -38.03 -37.38
CA MET A 1 -59.91 -36.82 -37.25
C MET A 1 -59.49 -36.64 -35.80
N GLY A 2 -58.34 -37.19 -35.39
CA GLY A 2 -57.86 -37.10 -34.01
C GLY A 2 -57.05 -35.82 -33.78
N LYS A 3 -57.47 -34.98 -32.83
CA LYS A 3 -56.78 -33.72 -32.48
C LYS A 3 -55.50 -34.04 -31.70
N LYS A 4 -54.34 -33.63 -32.21
CA LYS A 4 -53.03 -33.76 -31.52
C LYS A 4 -53.00 -32.85 -30.27
N ALA A 5 -52.48 -33.38 -29.16
CA ALA A 5 -52.33 -32.67 -27.91
C ALA A 5 -51.35 -31.48 -28.04
N LYS A 6 -51.70 -30.34 -27.45
CA LYS A 6 -50.85 -29.13 -27.45
C LYS A 6 -49.65 -29.36 -26.51
N SER A 7 -48.44 -29.39 -27.06
CA SER A 7 -47.21 -29.44 -26.26
C SER A 7 -47.04 -28.14 -25.46
N SER A 8 -46.67 -28.27 -24.18
CA SER A 8 -46.45 -27.16 -23.24
C SER A 8 -45.58 -26.05 -23.85
N ARG A 9 -46.00 -24.79 -23.67
CA ARG A 9 -45.45 -23.57 -24.27
C ARG A 9 -44.15 -23.07 -23.62
N LYS A 10 -43.43 -23.90 -22.86
CA LYS A 10 -42.17 -23.54 -22.21
C LYS A 10 -41.02 -24.31 -22.86
N GLY A 11 -40.14 -23.59 -23.55
CA GLY A 11 -38.94 -24.17 -24.16
C GLY A 11 -37.94 -24.70 -23.14
N LYS A 12 -36.99 -25.53 -23.58
CA LYS A 12 -35.95 -26.14 -22.73
C LYS A 12 -35.17 -25.12 -21.89
N LYS A 13 -35.01 -23.88 -22.39
CA LYS A 13 -34.33 -22.78 -21.69
C LYS A 13 -35.09 -22.30 -20.45
N ALA A 14 -36.43 -22.27 -20.49
CA ALA A 14 -37.26 -21.93 -19.34
C ALA A 14 -37.28 -23.04 -18.28
N TRP A 15 -37.10 -24.30 -18.68
CA TRP A 15 -36.94 -25.42 -17.74
C TRP A 15 -35.59 -25.35 -17.02
N ARG A 16 -34.50 -25.03 -17.72
CA ARG A 16 -33.17 -24.87 -17.10
C ARG A 16 -33.10 -23.73 -16.09
N ALA A 17 -33.82 -22.63 -16.31
CA ALA A 17 -33.86 -21.50 -15.39
C ALA A 17 -34.70 -21.75 -14.12
N ASN A 18 -35.58 -22.77 -14.13
CA ASN A 18 -36.47 -23.10 -13.02
C ASN A 18 -35.99 -24.30 -12.18
N ILE A 19 -34.83 -24.89 -12.51
CA ILE A 19 -34.19 -25.95 -11.73
C ILE A 19 -33.11 -25.26 -10.92
N SER A 20 -33.29 -25.16 -9.59
CA SER A 20 -32.28 -24.58 -8.71
C SER A 20 -31.02 -25.47 -8.73
N THR A 21 -29.87 -24.87 -9.03
CA THR A 21 -28.54 -25.51 -8.94
C THR A 21 -27.91 -25.30 -7.56
N GLU A 22 -28.58 -24.57 -6.67
CA GLU A 22 -28.05 -24.15 -5.37
C GLU A 22 -27.74 -25.35 -4.47
N GLU A 23 -28.58 -26.41 -4.46
CA GLU A 23 -28.31 -27.63 -3.70
C GLU A 23 -27.02 -28.35 -4.15
N ILE A 24 -26.70 -28.27 -5.44
CA ILE A 24 -25.54 -28.92 -6.02
C ILE A 24 -24.28 -28.12 -5.67
N GLU A 25 -24.34 -26.80 -5.80
CA GLU A 25 -23.27 -25.88 -5.41
C GLU A 25 -22.98 -25.97 -3.91
N ASP A 26 -24.02 -25.99 -3.07
CA ASP A 26 -23.92 -26.20 -1.62
C ASP A 26 -23.23 -27.51 -1.26
N PHE A 27 -23.50 -28.59 -2.00
CA PHE A 27 -22.87 -29.88 -1.79
C PHE A 27 -21.38 -29.84 -2.13
N PHE A 28 -21.00 -29.17 -3.23
CA PHE A 28 -19.60 -28.97 -3.60
C PHE A 28 -18.87 -28.07 -2.59
N GLU A 29 -19.50 -27.02 -2.08
CA GLU A 29 -18.89 -26.19 -1.04
C GLU A 29 -18.70 -26.94 0.28
N LYS A 30 -19.71 -27.70 0.72
CA LYS A 30 -19.63 -28.50 1.96
C LYS A 30 -18.57 -29.58 1.84
N SER A 31 -18.51 -30.31 0.72
CA SER A 31 -17.47 -31.32 0.48
C SER A 31 -16.06 -30.72 0.41
N THR A 32 -15.90 -29.52 -0.16
CA THR A 32 -14.61 -28.82 -0.20
C THR A 32 -14.18 -28.37 1.20
N LYS A 33 -15.11 -27.84 2.01
CA LYS A 33 -14.85 -27.48 3.41
C LYS A 33 -14.52 -28.70 4.27
N ASP A 34 -15.27 -29.79 4.10
CA ASP A 34 -15.02 -31.06 4.81
C ASP A 34 -13.66 -31.66 4.41
N ALA A 35 -13.23 -31.55 3.16
CA ALA A 35 -11.89 -31.99 2.74
C ALA A 35 -10.78 -31.17 3.41
N LEU A 36 -10.99 -29.86 3.60
CA LEU A 36 -10.02 -28.97 4.26
C LEU A 36 -9.97 -29.15 5.78
N SER A 37 -11.09 -29.49 6.42
CA SER A 37 -11.20 -29.69 7.87
C SER A 37 -10.85 -31.11 8.34
N GLY A 38 -10.46 -32.00 7.42
CA GLY A 38 -10.01 -33.36 7.74
C GLY A 38 -11.09 -34.44 7.70
N GLY A 39 -12.22 -34.16 7.03
CA GLY A 39 -13.32 -35.08 6.80
C GLY A 39 -14.65 -34.62 7.41
N PRO A 40 -15.78 -35.25 7.03
CA PRO A 40 -17.08 -34.90 7.56
C PRO A 40 -17.14 -35.21 9.05
N LEU A 41 -17.65 -34.25 9.84
CA LEU A 41 -17.73 -34.33 11.30
C LEU A 41 -18.56 -35.53 11.79
N SER A 42 -19.49 -36.04 10.96
CA SER A 42 -20.30 -37.22 11.24
C SER A 42 -19.53 -38.55 11.19
N SER A 43 -18.37 -38.57 10.51
CA SER A 43 -17.52 -39.75 10.40
C SER A 43 -16.43 -39.80 11.48
N ALA A 44 -16.22 -38.70 12.20
CA ALA A 44 -15.23 -38.65 13.27
C ALA A 44 -15.76 -39.36 14.54
N PRO A 45 -14.94 -40.15 15.24
CA PRO A 45 -15.33 -40.77 16.50
C PRO A 45 -15.56 -39.70 17.58
N ALA A 46 -16.61 -39.88 18.40
CA ALA A 46 -17.01 -38.89 19.41
C ALA A 46 -15.88 -38.53 20.41
N ASP A 47 -14.98 -39.47 20.69
CA ASP A 47 -13.85 -39.30 21.60
C ASP A 47 -12.77 -38.34 21.06
N SER A 48 -12.71 -38.12 19.74
CA SER A 48 -11.79 -37.18 19.09
C SER A 48 -12.37 -35.79 18.90
N LEU A 49 -13.66 -35.58 19.18
CA LEU A 49 -14.32 -34.28 19.03
C LEU A 49 -13.92 -33.30 20.14
N PHE A 50 -13.54 -33.80 21.31
CA PHE A 50 -13.23 -32.99 22.48
C PHE A 50 -11.97 -33.49 23.19
N VAL A 51 -10.90 -32.70 23.12
CA VAL A 51 -9.71 -32.93 23.94
C VAL A 51 -9.77 -32.00 25.14
N VAL A 52 -9.87 -32.58 26.34
CA VAL A 52 -9.68 -31.82 27.59
C VAL A 52 -8.18 -31.63 27.77
N ASP A 53 -7.70 -30.44 27.41
CA ASP A 53 -6.30 -30.07 27.63
C ASP A 53 -6.01 -29.98 29.13
N LYS A 54 -5.25 -30.96 29.64
CA LYS A 54 -4.82 -31.04 31.04
C LYS A 54 -3.41 -30.49 31.23
N SER A 55 -2.81 -29.88 30.20
CA SER A 55 -1.52 -29.22 30.35
C SER A 55 -1.66 -28.06 31.35
N ARG A 56 -0.97 -28.17 32.48
CA ARG A 56 -0.94 -27.14 33.51
C ARG A 56 -0.04 -26.02 33.03
N ASP A 57 -0.61 -25.00 32.41
CA ASP A 57 0.10 -23.76 32.09
C ASP A 57 0.70 -23.14 33.37
N VAL A 58 2.00 -23.31 33.55
CA VAL A 58 2.79 -22.77 34.67
C VAL A 58 2.63 -21.25 34.78
N SER A 59 2.36 -20.60 33.66
CA SER A 59 2.09 -19.15 33.54
C SER A 59 0.85 -18.69 34.31
N MET A 60 -0.20 -19.51 34.39
CA MET A 60 -1.41 -19.14 35.13
C MET A 60 -1.23 -19.30 36.64
N LYS A 61 -0.52 -20.35 37.09
CA LYS A 61 -0.22 -20.54 38.52
C LYS A 61 0.66 -19.43 39.10
N ARG A 62 1.71 -19.01 38.39
CA ARG A 62 2.54 -17.85 38.80
C ARG A 62 1.74 -16.56 38.93
N LYS A 63 0.70 -16.39 38.11
CA LYS A 63 -0.17 -15.21 38.15
C LYS A 63 -1.13 -15.24 39.34
N ILE A 64 -1.54 -16.43 39.78
CA ILE A 64 -2.43 -16.64 40.93
C ILE A 64 -1.65 -16.57 42.26
N GLU A 65 -0.46 -17.18 42.34
CA GLU A 65 0.40 -17.12 43.54
C GLU A 65 0.93 -15.70 43.81
N LYS A 66 1.30 -14.96 42.76
CA LYS A 66 1.68 -13.53 42.86
C LYS A 66 0.55 -12.61 43.32
N ASN A 67 -0.71 -13.04 43.20
CA ASN A 67 -1.84 -12.30 43.73
C ASN A 67 -2.06 -12.62 45.22
N ARG A 68 -1.85 -13.88 45.64
CA ARG A 68 -1.99 -14.29 47.05
C ARG A 68 -0.93 -13.70 47.97
N GLU A 69 0.33 -13.62 47.54
CA GLU A 69 1.40 -13.03 48.37
C GLU A 69 1.25 -11.50 48.56
N LYS A 70 0.42 -10.82 47.75
CA LYS A 70 0.28 -9.37 47.84
C LYS A 70 -0.84 -8.91 48.78
N ASP A 71 -1.70 -9.82 49.23
CA ASP A 71 -2.86 -9.47 50.07
C ASP A 71 -2.53 -9.48 51.58
N ASP A 72 -1.40 -10.07 52.00
CA ASP A 72 -1.06 -10.27 53.42
C ASP A 72 -0.12 -9.21 54.05
N SER A 73 0.28 -8.15 53.32
CA SER A 73 1.28 -7.17 53.81
C SER A 73 0.73 -5.73 54.00
N ALA A 74 -0.48 -5.57 54.54
CA ALA A 74 -1.06 -4.26 54.81
C ALA A 74 -1.08 -3.94 56.32
N THR A 75 0.08 -3.58 56.87
CA THR A 75 0.18 -2.86 58.16
C THR A 75 0.16 -1.35 57.93
N VAL A 76 -0.90 -0.71 58.43
CA VAL A 76 -0.98 0.60 59.11
C VAL A 76 -0.20 1.79 58.52
N SER A 77 -0.99 2.82 58.16
CA SER A 77 -0.65 4.26 58.14
C SER A 77 0.30 4.77 57.05
N GLY A 78 -0.25 5.57 56.12
CA GLY A 78 0.52 6.41 55.20
C GLY A 78 -0.36 6.99 54.09
N MET A 79 -0.46 8.31 54.03
CA MET A 79 -1.19 9.08 53.01
C MET A 79 -0.89 8.56 51.60
N ALA A 80 -1.95 8.26 50.83
CA ALA A 80 -1.80 7.78 49.45
C ALA A 80 -1.18 8.89 48.59
N ASP A 81 0.01 8.62 48.04
CA ASP A 81 0.67 9.48 47.08
C ASP A 81 -0.14 9.51 45.77
N MET A 82 -0.83 10.64 45.55
CA MET A 82 -1.71 10.88 44.41
C MET A 82 -0.96 10.96 43.07
N TRP A 83 0.38 11.00 43.10
CA TRP A 83 1.23 11.15 41.92
C TRP A 83 2.01 9.88 41.53
N ASP A 84 1.89 8.82 42.32
CA ASP A 84 2.55 7.55 42.04
C ASP A 84 1.67 6.68 41.11
N GLU A 85 1.78 6.92 39.80
CA GLU A 85 1.11 6.14 38.75
C GLU A 85 1.76 4.74 38.58
N LYS A 86 2.00 4.05 39.69
CA LYS A 86 2.23 2.60 39.77
C LYS A 86 1.33 1.97 40.83
N GLY A 87 0.11 2.51 40.98
CA GLY A 87 -1.01 1.88 41.69
C GLY A 87 -1.65 0.78 40.84
N LYS A 88 -1.82 -0.39 41.43
CA LYS A 88 -2.23 -1.65 40.82
C LYS A 88 -3.74 -1.70 40.59
N ASP A 89 -4.27 -0.82 39.74
CA ASP A 89 -5.71 -0.80 39.47
C ASP A 89 -6.02 -1.71 38.28
N ASN A 90 -6.47 -2.94 38.59
CA ASN A 90 -7.11 -3.87 37.65
C ASN A 90 -8.50 -3.38 37.19
N SER A 91 -8.75 -2.06 37.18
CA SER A 91 -9.89 -1.51 36.47
C SER A 91 -9.50 -1.41 35.00
N ASN A 92 -10.36 -1.92 34.12
CA ASN A 92 -10.13 -1.96 32.68
C ASN A 92 -10.20 -0.53 32.12
N THR A 93 -9.18 0.29 32.41
CA THR A 93 -9.13 1.68 31.97
C THR A 93 -9.02 1.68 30.46
N ARG A 94 -10.05 2.21 29.79
CA ARG A 94 -10.07 2.31 28.34
C ARG A 94 -8.81 3.05 27.90
N LYS A 95 -7.97 2.37 27.09
CA LYS A 95 -6.73 2.96 26.56
C LYS A 95 -7.08 4.30 25.91
N LYS A 96 -6.59 5.40 26.50
CA LYS A 96 -6.79 6.73 25.94
C LYS A 96 -6.09 6.79 24.59
N TRP A 97 -6.84 7.05 23.52
CA TRP A 97 -6.26 7.20 22.20
C TRP A 97 -5.45 8.50 22.16
N LYS A 98 -4.15 8.40 21.83
CA LYS A 98 -3.29 9.57 21.66
C LYS A 98 -3.50 10.12 20.25
N PRO A 99 -3.93 11.38 20.08
CA PRO A 99 -4.30 11.89 18.77
C PRO A 99 -3.10 12.13 17.84
N SER A 100 -1.89 12.24 18.39
CA SER A 100 -0.66 12.56 17.63
C SER A 100 0.58 11.87 18.22
N VAL A 101 1.53 11.51 17.37
CA VAL A 101 2.83 10.92 17.77
C VAL A 101 3.77 11.97 18.38
N ILE A 102 3.63 13.22 17.94
CA ILE A 102 4.47 14.36 18.33
C ILE A 102 4.10 14.84 19.74
N ALA A 103 5.10 15.21 20.54
CA ALA A 103 4.90 15.78 21.87
C ALA A 103 4.09 17.07 21.81
N ALA A 104 3.28 17.33 22.85
CA ALA A 104 2.44 18.53 22.91
C ALA A 104 3.25 19.83 23.02
N VAL A 105 4.38 19.77 23.69
CA VAL A 105 5.35 20.85 23.85
C VAL A 105 6.69 20.30 23.41
N GLU A 106 7.24 20.88 22.34
CA GLU A 106 8.59 20.59 21.89
C GLU A 106 9.58 21.36 22.77
N VAL A 107 10.62 20.68 23.21
CA VAL A 107 11.69 21.30 23.99
C VAL A 107 12.66 21.90 22.99
N GLU A 108 12.87 23.21 23.06
CA GLU A 108 13.83 23.91 22.22
C GLU A 108 15.28 23.50 22.57
N PRO A 109 16.21 23.58 21.60
CA PRO A 109 17.62 23.28 21.84
C PRO A 109 18.25 24.26 22.84
N PRO A 110 19.29 23.85 23.58
CA PRO A 110 19.94 24.68 24.60
C PRO A 110 20.53 25.99 24.06
N GLY A 111 20.87 26.02 22.76
CA GLY A 111 21.36 27.21 22.06
C GLY A 111 20.34 28.35 21.94
N CYS A 112 19.04 28.08 22.13
CA CYS A 112 17.98 29.11 22.18
C CYS A 112 17.84 29.77 23.55
N SER A 113 18.60 29.31 24.57
CA SER A 113 18.54 29.92 25.90
C SER A 113 19.03 31.37 25.88
N PHE A 114 18.67 32.12 26.93
CA PHE A 114 19.05 33.54 27.03
C PHE A 114 20.58 33.76 27.07
N ASN A 115 21.31 32.85 27.71
CA ASN A 115 22.76 32.89 27.81
C ASN A 115 23.33 31.51 27.45
N PRO A 116 23.33 31.16 26.15
CA PRO A 116 23.73 29.84 25.69
C PRO A 116 25.24 29.67 25.71
N VAL A 117 25.69 28.41 25.77
CA VAL A 117 27.09 28.07 25.50
C VAL A 117 27.38 28.38 24.03
N PRO A 118 28.53 29.01 23.68
CA PRO A 118 28.80 29.48 22.32
C PRO A 118 28.70 28.39 21.25
N GLU A 119 29.12 27.16 21.55
CA GLU A 119 28.99 26.01 20.64
C GLU A 119 27.51 25.72 20.33
N SER A 120 26.70 25.54 21.38
CA SER A 120 25.27 25.28 21.22
C SER A 120 24.53 26.41 20.52
N HIS A 121 24.95 27.67 20.71
CA HIS A 121 24.38 28.83 20.02
C HIS A 121 24.69 28.79 18.52
N GLN A 122 25.95 28.53 18.17
CA GLN A 122 26.40 28.42 16.78
C GLN A 122 25.68 27.29 16.04
N ASP A 123 25.44 26.15 16.68
CA ASP A 123 24.71 25.03 16.07
C ASP A 123 23.28 25.43 15.66
N VAL A 124 22.57 26.11 16.56
CA VAL A 124 21.19 26.54 16.29
C VAL A 124 21.17 27.69 15.28
N LEU A 125 22.13 28.62 15.36
CA LEU A 125 22.29 29.68 14.38
C LEU A 125 22.58 29.11 12.98
N ALA A 126 23.46 28.10 12.89
CA ALA A 126 23.79 27.42 11.64
C ALA A 126 22.56 26.74 11.04
N HIS A 127 21.73 26.10 11.87
CA HIS A 127 20.45 25.54 11.42
C HIS A 127 19.51 26.62 10.85
N ALA A 128 19.36 27.75 11.54
CA ALA A 128 18.53 28.86 11.06
C ALA A 128 19.06 29.46 9.75
N VAL A 129 20.37 29.64 9.63
CA VAL A 129 21.03 30.11 8.39
C VAL A 129 20.80 29.13 7.26
N ALA A 130 20.93 27.82 7.50
CA ALA A 130 20.71 26.80 6.48
C ALA A 130 19.27 26.83 5.92
N GLU A 131 18.25 27.03 6.77
CA GLU A 131 16.86 27.17 6.34
C GLU A 131 16.64 28.39 5.45
N GLU A 132 17.20 29.54 5.82
CA GLU A 132 17.09 30.77 5.02
C GLU A 132 17.86 30.66 3.70
N MET A 133 19.07 30.12 3.72
CA MET A 133 19.85 29.85 2.50
C MET A 133 19.12 28.88 1.56
N GLN A 134 18.45 27.87 2.09
CA GLN A 134 17.64 26.96 1.28
C GLN A 134 16.51 27.69 0.55
N LYS A 135 15.85 28.67 1.19
CA LYS A 135 14.82 29.50 0.54
C LYS A 135 15.44 30.38 -0.55
N VAL A 136 16.61 30.96 -0.30
CA VAL A 136 17.34 31.75 -1.29
C VAL A 136 17.69 30.88 -2.50
N TYR A 137 18.30 29.72 -2.29
CA TYR A 137 18.64 28.79 -3.36
C TYR A 137 17.42 28.32 -4.16
N GLN A 138 16.29 28.05 -3.49
CA GLN A 138 15.05 27.70 -4.19
C GLN A 138 14.54 28.82 -5.10
N ASN A 139 14.72 30.08 -4.70
CA ASN A 139 14.32 31.22 -5.51
C ASN A 139 15.29 31.48 -6.68
N GLU A 140 16.59 31.27 -6.46
CA GLU A 140 17.64 31.55 -7.45
C GLU A 140 17.79 30.44 -8.49
N LEU A 141 17.79 29.17 -8.06
CA LEU A 141 17.91 27.99 -8.93
C LEU A 141 16.55 27.50 -9.42
N GLY A 142 15.45 27.99 -8.83
CA GLY A 142 14.11 27.60 -9.20
C GLY A 142 13.78 28.01 -10.64
N PRO A 143 12.95 27.23 -11.35
CA PRO A 143 12.44 27.67 -12.64
C PRO A 143 11.69 28.99 -12.44
N GLN A 144 11.98 29.99 -13.29
CA GLN A 144 11.21 31.23 -13.27
C GLN A 144 9.73 30.90 -13.53
N PRO A 145 8.80 31.49 -12.77
CA PRO A 145 7.39 31.26 -12.99
C PRO A 145 7.04 31.69 -14.41
N VAL A 146 6.26 30.84 -15.12
CA VAL A 146 5.80 31.17 -16.47
C VAL A 146 5.05 32.51 -16.40
N PRO A 147 5.45 33.51 -17.20
CA PRO A 147 4.78 34.81 -17.18
C PRO A 147 3.30 34.62 -17.51
N LEU A 148 2.42 35.32 -16.79
CA LEU A 148 0.97 35.20 -16.92
C LEU A 148 0.48 35.54 -18.34
N THR A 149 1.20 36.42 -19.01
CA THR A 149 1.00 36.82 -20.40
C THR A 149 2.34 36.71 -21.11
N VAL A 150 2.48 35.67 -21.94
CA VAL A 150 3.52 35.65 -22.98
C VAL A 150 3.03 36.59 -24.08
N PRO A 151 3.80 37.61 -24.50
CA PRO A 151 3.45 38.39 -25.69
C PRO A 151 3.64 37.49 -26.92
N GLY A 152 2.66 36.64 -27.18
CA GLY A 152 2.55 35.80 -28.36
C GLY A 152 1.60 36.48 -29.36
N GLU A 153 1.96 36.39 -30.63
CA GLU A 153 1.06 36.66 -31.75
C GLU A 153 -0.16 35.74 -31.64
N VAL A 154 -1.34 36.23 -32.01
CA VAL A 154 -2.55 35.41 -32.01
C VAL A 154 -2.31 34.27 -32.99
N VAL A 155 -2.20 33.04 -32.50
CA VAL A 155 -2.03 31.85 -33.34
C VAL A 155 -3.26 31.78 -34.25
N ASP A 156 -3.05 31.92 -35.56
CA ASP A 156 -4.13 31.83 -36.54
C ASP A 156 -4.82 30.46 -36.44
N GLU A 157 -6.12 30.43 -36.71
CA GLU A 157 -6.97 29.24 -36.51
C GLU A 157 -6.43 27.98 -37.22
N GLU A 158 -5.63 28.17 -38.28
CA GLU A 158 -4.97 27.14 -39.07
C GLU A 158 -3.81 26.45 -38.33
N GLU A 159 -3.03 27.17 -37.53
CA GLU A 159 -1.93 26.61 -36.73
C GLU A 159 -2.43 25.84 -35.51
N MET A 160 -3.62 26.19 -35.00
CA MET A 160 -4.26 25.48 -33.89
C MET A 160 -4.59 24.01 -34.26
N TYR A 161 -4.94 23.75 -35.53
CA TYR A 161 -5.19 22.39 -36.04
C TYR A 161 -3.93 21.52 -36.12
N PHE A 162 -2.74 22.11 -36.32
CA PHE A 162 -1.49 21.35 -36.34
C PHE A 162 -1.05 20.89 -34.94
N ILE A 163 -1.39 21.65 -33.90
CA ILE A 163 -1.04 21.33 -32.51
C ILE A 163 -1.95 20.22 -31.93
N GLU A 164 -3.23 20.19 -32.33
CA GLU A 164 -4.17 19.15 -31.88
C GLU A 164 -3.88 17.76 -32.49
N ALA A 165 -3.25 17.70 -33.67
CA ALA A 165 -2.92 16.44 -34.34
C ALA A 165 -1.84 15.61 -33.62
N ASP A 166 -0.91 16.25 -32.91
CA ASP A 166 0.24 15.58 -32.26
C ASP A 166 -0.06 15.09 -30.82
N ASN A 167 -1.19 15.51 -30.22
CA ASN A 167 -1.68 14.98 -28.93
C ASN A 167 -2.67 13.81 -29.13
N GLY A 168 -2.90 13.38 -30.37
CA GLY A 168 -3.55 12.13 -30.69
C GLY A 168 -2.58 10.98 -30.49
N SER A 169 -2.64 10.35 -29.31
CA SER A 169 -2.05 9.04 -29.02
C SER A 169 -2.35 8.08 -30.17
N ASP A 170 -1.36 7.87 -31.03
CA ASP A 170 -1.33 6.84 -32.06
C ASP A 170 -0.99 5.52 -31.34
N ASP A 171 -2.02 4.91 -30.75
CA ASP A 171 -1.99 3.59 -30.13
C ASP A 171 -3.07 2.73 -30.79
N ASP A 172 -2.57 1.90 -31.69
CA ASP A 172 -3.01 0.56 -32.03
C ASP A 172 -4.32 0.33 -32.81
N GLY A 173 -4.11 -0.20 -34.01
CA GLY A 173 -4.77 -1.46 -34.36
C GLY A 173 -5.11 -1.64 -35.83
N GLU A 174 -4.09 -1.66 -36.69
CA GLU A 174 -4.22 -2.09 -38.07
C GLU A 174 -4.88 -3.47 -38.15
N ASN A 175 -6.14 -3.50 -38.60
CA ASN A 175 -6.77 -4.71 -39.12
C ASN A 175 -6.34 -4.87 -40.58
N LEU A 176 -5.07 -5.23 -40.79
CA LEU A 176 -4.57 -5.76 -42.06
C LEU A 176 -4.76 -7.28 -42.07
N GLY A 177 -6.01 -7.68 -42.27
CA GLY A 177 -6.28 -8.99 -42.84
C GLY A 177 -5.89 -8.97 -44.32
N GLU A 178 -4.61 -9.22 -44.60
CA GLU A 178 -4.11 -9.55 -45.94
C GLU A 178 -5.02 -10.60 -46.59
N ASN A 179 -5.87 -10.15 -47.51
CA ASN A 179 -6.59 -11.00 -48.45
C ASN A 179 -6.38 -10.43 -49.84
N GLU A 180 -5.15 -10.52 -50.32
CA GLU A 180 -4.89 -10.43 -51.75
C GLU A 180 -3.47 -10.90 -52.04
N ASP A 181 -3.31 -12.23 -52.14
CA ASP A 181 -2.29 -12.76 -53.02
C ASP A 181 -2.91 -13.76 -54.00
N ALA A 182 -2.99 -13.27 -55.24
CA ALA A 182 -2.99 -14.04 -56.47
C ALA A 182 -4.12 -15.07 -56.66
N ALA A 183 -5.25 -14.56 -57.16
CA ALA A 183 -6.08 -15.28 -58.11
C ALA A 183 -5.26 -15.64 -59.38
N LEU A 184 -4.40 -16.65 -59.29
CA LEU A 184 -3.92 -17.39 -60.45
C LEU A 184 -4.88 -18.55 -60.68
N ASP A 185 -5.83 -18.30 -61.57
CA ASP A 185 -6.35 -19.26 -62.54
C ASP A 185 -6.56 -20.70 -61.99
N GLU A 186 -7.74 -20.97 -61.42
CA GLU A 186 -8.22 -22.33 -61.13
C GLU A 186 -8.37 -23.12 -62.43
N ARG A 187 -7.25 -23.56 -62.98
CA ARG A 187 -7.23 -24.74 -63.83
C ARG A 187 -7.50 -25.91 -62.90
N SER A 188 -8.71 -26.45 -62.97
CA SER A 188 -9.07 -27.74 -62.37
C SER A 188 -8.16 -28.84 -62.91
N CYS A 189 -6.96 -28.92 -62.37
CA CYS A 189 -6.03 -29.99 -62.62
C CYS A 189 -6.66 -31.22 -62.01
N LYS A 190 -7.30 -32.05 -62.84
CA LYS A 190 -7.88 -33.36 -62.48
C LYS A 190 -7.00 -34.00 -61.41
N THR A 191 -7.48 -34.03 -60.16
CA THR A 191 -6.70 -34.61 -59.07
C THR A 191 -6.51 -36.08 -59.39
N LYS A 192 -5.27 -36.47 -59.70
CA LYS A 192 -4.95 -37.87 -59.97
C LYS A 192 -5.41 -38.67 -58.75
N ARG A 193 -6.24 -39.71 -58.95
CA ARG A 193 -6.71 -40.59 -57.85
C ARG A 193 -5.48 -41.06 -57.07
N VAL A 194 -5.37 -40.56 -55.84
CA VAL A 194 -4.30 -40.92 -54.93
C VAL A 194 -4.47 -42.39 -54.60
N THR A 195 -3.47 -43.21 -54.93
CA THR A 195 -3.51 -44.64 -54.66
C THR A 195 -3.48 -44.87 -53.14
N ARG A 196 -4.07 -45.99 -52.68
CA ARG A 196 -4.11 -46.38 -51.26
C ARG A 196 -2.72 -46.35 -50.60
N VAL A 197 -1.67 -46.65 -51.37
CA VAL A 197 -0.27 -46.60 -50.95
C VAL A 197 0.20 -45.18 -50.61
N VAL A 198 -0.20 -44.17 -51.39
CA VAL A 198 0.17 -42.76 -51.16
C VAL A 198 -0.58 -42.19 -49.94
N LEU A 199 -1.83 -42.61 -49.70
CA LEU A 199 -2.56 -42.27 -48.47
C LEU A 199 -1.85 -42.84 -47.21
N ASN A 200 -1.43 -44.10 -47.27
CA ASN A 200 -0.69 -44.72 -46.16
C ASN A 200 0.70 -44.09 -45.95
N LYS A 201 1.39 -43.68 -47.01
CA LYS A 201 2.65 -42.92 -46.91
C LYS A 201 2.44 -41.54 -46.24
N ARG A 202 1.37 -40.82 -46.60
CA ARG A 202 1.02 -39.53 -45.99
C ARG A 202 0.59 -39.68 -44.52
N ALA A 203 -0.14 -40.74 -44.19
CA ALA A 203 -0.51 -41.06 -42.81
C ALA A 203 0.72 -41.33 -41.94
N ARG A 204 1.66 -42.17 -42.41
CA ARG A 204 2.93 -42.44 -41.70
C ARG A 204 3.79 -41.19 -41.52
N HIS A 205 3.86 -40.32 -42.54
CA HIS A 205 4.58 -39.05 -42.43
C HIS A 205 3.94 -38.11 -41.40
N LYS A 206 2.61 -38.01 -41.40
CA LYS A 206 1.85 -37.20 -40.44
C LYS A 206 2.00 -37.72 -39.02
N GLU A 207 2.02 -39.03 -38.80
CA GLU A 207 2.29 -39.64 -37.50
C GLU A 207 3.72 -39.40 -37.03
N ARG A 208 4.71 -39.47 -37.91
CA ARG A 208 6.10 -39.13 -37.59
C ARG A 208 6.23 -37.68 -37.15
N LEU A 209 5.62 -36.75 -37.90
CA LEU A 209 5.59 -35.32 -37.53
C LEU A 209 4.88 -35.07 -36.20
N ARG A 210 3.81 -35.81 -35.89
CA ARG A 210 3.13 -35.73 -34.59
C ARG A 210 3.99 -36.23 -33.44
N LYS A 211 4.64 -37.37 -33.62
CA LYS A 211 5.58 -37.90 -32.61
C LYS A 211 6.77 -36.98 -32.40
N GLU A 212 7.29 -36.37 -33.47
CA GLU A 212 8.36 -35.39 -33.40
C GLU A 212 7.92 -34.11 -32.68
N SER A 213 6.70 -33.61 -32.93
CA SER A 213 6.19 -32.46 -32.19
C SER A 213 5.82 -32.77 -30.75
N GLU A 214 5.35 -33.97 -30.45
CA GLU A 214 5.14 -34.46 -29.08
C GLU A 214 6.47 -34.61 -28.32
N ALA A 215 7.51 -35.15 -28.96
CA ALA A 215 8.84 -35.22 -28.38
C ALA A 215 9.42 -33.82 -28.10
N ARG A 216 9.29 -32.88 -29.06
CA ARG A 216 9.69 -31.48 -28.85
C ARG A 216 8.97 -30.84 -27.66
N LYS A 217 7.66 -31.07 -27.51
CA LYS A 217 6.89 -30.57 -26.35
C LYS A 217 7.35 -31.18 -25.04
N VAL A 218 7.67 -32.48 -25.00
CA VAL A 218 8.20 -33.13 -23.80
C VAL A 218 9.57 -32.56 -23.43
N GLU A 219 10.42 -32.31 -24.43
CA GLU A 219 11.72 -31.65 -24.23
C GLU A 219 11.55 -30.20 -23.73
N GLU A 220 10.61 -29.44 -24.28
CA GLU A 220 10.25 -28.09 -23.81
C GLU A 220 9.80 -28.12 -22.35
N LEU A 221 8.88 -29.01 -21.98
CA LEU A 221 8.42 -29.17 -20.60
C LEU A 221 9.55 -29.58 -19.64
N SER A 222 10.47 -30.45 -20.07
CA SER A 222 11.61 -30.83 -19.23
C SER A 222 12.53 -29.63 -18.97
N LYS A 223 12.78 -28.78 -19.97
CA LYS A 223 13.59 -27.56 -19.82
C LYS A 223 12.94 -26.54 -18.89
N GLU A 224 11.61 -26.43 -18.92
CA GLU A 224 10.85 -25.59 -17.99
C GLU A 224 10.91 -26.13 -16.56
N ILE A 225 10.83 -27.46 -16.38
CA ILE A 225 10.93 -28.10 -15.07
C ILE A 225 12.34 -27.88 -14.47
N ASP A 226 13.37 -28.04 -15.29
CA ASP A 226 14.76 -27.89 -14.87
C ASP A 226 15.10 -26.44 -14.49
N SER A 227 14.39 -25.44 -15.05
CA SER A 227 14.58 -24.01 -14.72
C SER A 227 13.77 -23.54 -13.50
N LEU A 228 12.83 -24.35 -12.98
CA LEU A 228 12.03 -24.01 -11.80
C LEU A 228 12.86 -23.57 -10.57
N PRO A 229 13.99 -24.21 -10.22
CA PRO A 229 14.79 -23.78 -9.08
C PRO A 229 15.36 -22.37 -9.24
N ASP A 230 15.75 -21.99 -10.45
CA ASP A 230 16.28 -20.66 -10.76
C ASP A 230 15.16 -19.61 -10.68
N ILE A 231 13.98 -19.95 -11.20
CA ILE A 231 12.76 -19.11 -11.10
C ILE A 231 12.37 -18.92 -9.63
N ILE A 232 12.42 -19.96 -8.80
CA ILE A 232 12.12 -19.84 -7.36
C ILE A 232 13.13 -18.92 -6.67
N GLN A 233 14.42 -19.02 -7.02
CA GLN A 233 15.46 -18.13 -6.47
C GLN A 233 15.27 -16.68 -6.93
N GLU A 234 14.84 -16.46 -8.17
CA GLU A 234 14.49 -15.14 -8.70
C GLU A 234 13.28 -14.54 -7.97
N ILE A 235 12.20 -15.31 -7.82
CA ILE A 235 11.01 -14.89 -7.06
C ILE A 235 11.39 -14.52 -5.61
N ALA A 236 12.24 -15.31 -4.96
CA ALA A 236 12.69 -15.01 -3.60
C ALA A 236 13.47 -13.69 -3.52
N LYS A 237 14.37 -13.43 -4.48
CA LYS A 237 15.11 -12.15 -4.56
C LYS A 237 14.17 -10.97 -4.81
N ASP A 238 13.23 -11.12 -5.74
CA ASP A 238 12.21 -10.10 -6.03
C ASP A 238 11.35 -9.78 -4.82
N ASP A 239 10.94 -10.80 -4.06
CA ASP A 239 10.13 -10.61 -2.86
C ASP A 239 10.93 -9.95 -1.74
N GLU A 240 12.22 -10.28 -1.57
CA GLU A 240 13.11 -9.55 -0.66
C GLU A 240 13.25 -8.07 -1.06
N GLU A 241 13.37 -7.78 -2.36
CA GLU A 241 13.46 -6.41 -2.85
C GLU A 241 12.15 -5.64 -2.65
N LYS A 242 11.00 -6.27 -2.92
CA LYS A 242 9.67 -5.72 -2.62
C LYS A 242 9.52 -5.46 -1.13
N GLN A 243 9.96 -6.38 -0.26
CA GLN A 243 9.95 -6.20 1.19
C GLN A 243 10.84 -5.03 1.62
N LYS A 244 12.08 -4.96 1.12
CA LYS A 244 13.00 -3.82 1.37
C LYS A 244 12.39 -2.51 0.92
N ARG A 245 11.76 -2.46 -0.27
CA ARG A 245 11.06 -1.26 -0.78
C ARG A 245 9.87 -0.89 0.11
N HIS A 246 9.10 -1.86 0.57
CA HIS A 246 7.98 -1.65 1.48
C HIS A 246 8.47 -1.10 2.82
N LEU A 247 9.49 -1.73 3.42
CA LEU A 247 10.11 -1.28 4.68
C LEU A 247 10.63 0.15 4.57
N ARG A 248 11.33 0.51 3.48
CA ARG A 248 11.78 1.88 3.22
C ARG A 248 10.61 2.87 3.21
N ARG A 249 9.49 2.54 2.55
CA ARG A 249 8.29 3.39 2.54
C ARG A 249 7.66 3.53 3.93
N VAL A 250 7.59 2.44 4.69
CA VAL A 250 7.03 2.44 6.05
C VAL A 250 7.90 3.29 6.98
N VAL A 251 9.22 3.09 6.94
CA VAL A 251 10.19 3.87 7.73
C VAL A 251 10.11 5.35 7.38
N ALA A 252 10.16 5.71 6.09
CA ALA A 252 10.04 7.10 5.65
C ALA A 252 8.71 7.73 6.08
N LYS A 253 7.61 6.97 6.05
CA LYS A 253 6.31 7.44 6.55
C LYS A 253 6.33 7.64 8.06
N GLN A 254 6.92 6.72 8.83
CA GLN A 254 7.05 6.86 10.29
C GLN A 254 7.93 8.05 10.68
N GLU A 255 9.05 8.27 9.99
CA GLU A 255 9.93 9.42 10.20
C GLU A 255 9.20 10.73 9.88
N ARG A 256 8.47 10.77 8.76
CA ARG A 256 7.66 11.94 8.40
C ARG A 256 6.58 12.24 9.44
N LEU A 257 5.92 11.22 10.01
CA LEU A 257 4.92 11.40 11.06
C LEU A 257 5.50 11.89 12.39
N LYS A 258 6.80 11.71 12.64
CA LYS A 258 7.48 12.24 13.83
C LYS A 258 7.78 13.74 13.70
N SER A 259 8.05 14.23 12.48
CA SER A 259 8.40 15.64 12.24
C SER A 259 7.23 16.50 11.77
N CYS A 260 6.36 15.95 10.92
CA CYS A 260 5.33 16.71 10.22
C CYS A 260 3.96 16.02 10.29
N PRO A 261 2.86 16.79 10.33
CA PRO A 261 1.53 16.23 10.27
C PRO A 261 1.25 15.64 8.86
N PRO A 262 0.36 14.64 8.77
CA PRO A 262 -0.30 14.29 7.51
C PRO A 262 -0.95 15.51 6.85
N ARG A 263 -1.13 15.48 5.54
CA ARG A 263 -1.85 16.56 4.84
C ARG A 263 -3.34 16.48 5.19
N LEU A 264 -3.78 17.35 6.09
CA LEU A 264 -5.18 17.43 6.54
C LEU A 264 -6.06 18.29 5.64
N GLY A 265 -5.48 19.23 4.86
CA GLY A 265 -6.24 20.17 4.06
C GLY A 265 -5.49 20.70 2.83
N ARG A 266 -6.00 21.83 2.29
CA ARG A 266 -5.46 22.47 1.08
C ARG A 266 -4.00 22.90 1.28
N HIS A 267 -3.71 23.58 2.38
CA HIS A 267 -2.38 24.09 2.70
C HIS A 267 -1.50 23.03 3.36
N LYS A 268 -0.20 23.09 3.04
CA LYS A 268 0.83 22.27 3.68
C LYS A 268 1.21 22.92 5.02
N PHE A 269 1.62 22.10 5.98
CA PHE A 269 2.20 22.63 7.22
C PHE A 269 3.57 23.24 6.91
N GLU A 270 3.74 24.49 7.31
CA GLU A 270 5.01 25.20 7.28
C GLU A 270 5.50 25.40 8.71
N PRO A 271 6.73 24.94 9.04
CA PRO A 271 7.29 25.12 10.36
C PRO A 271 7.49 26.61 10.67
N ALA A 272 7.42 26.97 11.95
CA ALA A 272 7.79 28.31 12.39
C ALA A 272 9.32 28.47 12.24
N PRO A 273 9.80 29.66 11.84
CA PRO A 273 11.24 29.92 11.79
C PRO A 273 11.84 29.76 13.19
N VAL A 274 13.05 29.19 13.25
CA VAL A 274 13.78 29.00 14.51
C VAL A 274 14.06 30.36 15.15
N GLN A 275 13.76 30.47 16.44
CA GLN A 275 13.97 31.70 17.19
C GLN A 275 15.30 31.65 17.92
N VAL A 276 16.29 32.34 17.36
CA VAL A 276 17.64 32.44 17.93
C VAL A 276 18.00 33.90 18.09
N LEU A 277 18.57 34.26 19.25
CA LEU A 277 19.16 35.57 19.43
C LEU A 277 20.42 35.69 18.57
N LEU A 278 20.60 36.81 17.88
CA LEU A 278 21.85 37.06 17.16
C LEU A 278 23.00 37.33 18.14
N SER A 279 24.24 37.14 17.70
CA SER A 279 25.44 37.39 18.54
C SER A 279 25.47 38.81 19.12
N GLU A 280 24.98 39.80 18.38
CA GLU A 280 24.86 41.20 18.82
C GLU A 280 23.79 41.40 19.91
N GLU A 281 22.81 40.50 19.97
CA GLU A 281 21.67 40.59 20.91
C GLU A 281 21.96 39.86 22.23
N ILE A 282 22.95 38.96 22.24
CA ILE A 282 23.39 38.25 23.44
C ILE A 282 24.21 39.19 24.31
N SER A 283 23.55 39.84 25.26
CA SER A 283 24.17 40.82 26.16
C SER A 283 24.36 40.33 27.61
N GLY A 284 23.96 39.09 27.91
CA GLY A 284 24.07 38.46 29.23
C GLY A 284 23.18 39.07 30.33
N SER A 285 22.46 40.16 30.06
CA SER A 285 21.55 40.84 31.01
C SER A 285 20.08 40.68 30.64
N LEU A 286 19.28 40.06 31.52
CA LEU A 286 17.83 39.87 31.30
C LEU A 286 17.05 41.18 31.10
N ARG A 287 17.57 42.30 31.63
CA ARG A 287 16.94 43.63 31.45
C ARG A 287 17.03 44.14 30.01
N LYS A 288 18.00 43.63 29.23
CA LYS A 288 18.23 43.98 27.83
C LYS A 288 17.62 42.96 26.86
N LEU A 289 16.97 41.91 27.38
CA LEU A 289 16.34 40.88 26.56
C LEU A 289 15.20 41.48 25.74
N LYS A 290 15.32 41.40 24.41
CA LYS A 290 14.22 41.77 23.51
C LYS A 290 13.15 40.69 23.61
N GLY A 291 11.91 41.08 23.88
CA GLY A 291 10.80 40.13 23.96
C GLY A 291 10.69 39.28 22.69
N CYS A 292 10.85 37.97 22.84
CA CYS A 292 10.70 37.00 21.75
C CYS A 292 9.21 36.65 21.54
N CYS A 293 8.90 35.70 20.65
CA CYS A 293 7.56 35.47 20.09
C CYS A 293 6.40 35.40 21.09
N THR A 294 5.20 35.65 20.57
CA THR A 294 3.96 35.36 21.30
C THR A 294 3.78 33.85 21.48
N LEU A 295 3.77 33.36 22.73
CA LEU A 295 3.52 31.96 23.08
C LEU A 295 2.27 31.38 22.39
N ALA A 296 1.24 32.20 22.16
CA ALA A 296 0.05 31.79 21.44
C ALA A 296 0.34 31.29 20.01
N LYS A 297 1.27 31.94 19.29
CA LYS A 297 1.68 31.52 17.94
C LYS A 297 2.45 30.19 17.97
N ASP A 298 3.32 30.01 18.96
CA ASP A 298 4.02 28.75 19.18
C ASP A 298 3.03 27.60 19.44
N ARG A 299 2.10 27.79 20.39
CA ARG A 299 1.07 26.78 20.70
C ARG A 299 0.17 26.48 19.51
N TYR A 300 -0.23 27.49 18.75
CA TYR A 300 -0.99 27.30 17.52
C TYR A 300 -0.22 26.47 16.49
N LYS A 301 1.07 26.76 16.28
CA LYS A 301 1.93 25.98 15.39
C LYS A 301 2.20 24.57 15.89
N SER A 302 2.29 24.35 17.20
CA SER A 302 2.32 23.01 17.81
C SER A 302 1.04 22.22 17.54
N LEU A 303 -0.13 22.86 17.56
CA LEU A 303 -1.41 22.21 17.23
C LEU A 303 -1.49 21.84 15.75
N GLU A 304 -1.00 22.70 14.85
CA GLU A 304 -0.87 22.38 13.43
C GLU A 304 0.12 21.22 13.21
N LYS A 305 1.30 21.27 13.84
CA LYS A 305 2.35 20.22 13.75
C LYS A 305 1.83 18.86 14.19
N ARG A 306 1.02 18.83 15.26
CA ARG A 306 0.35 17.61 15.75
C ARG A 306 -0.80 17.12 14.88
N GLY A 307 -1.24 17.91 13.90
CA GLY A 307 -2.40 17.58 13.08
C GLY A 307 -3.74 17.67 13.82
N LEU A 308 -3.80 18.48 14.87
CA LEU A 308 -5.04 18.79 15.59
C LEU A 308 -5.80 19.94 14.94
N ILE A 309 -5.06 20.87 14.33
CA ILE A 309 -5.59 22.00 13.58
C ILE A 309 -5.10 21.90 12.13
N VAL A 310 -5.98 22.22 11.19
CA VAL A 310 -5.65 22.26 9.76
C VAL A 310 -4.85 23.54 9.47
N PRO A 311 -3.70 23.46 8.77
CA PRO A 311 -2.96 24.65 8.35
C PRO A 311 -3.83 25.57 7.48
N THR A 312 -3.87 26.85 7.84
CA THR A 312 -4.62 27.88 7.11
C THR A 312 -3.68 28.89 6.46
N ALA A 313 -4.07 29.44 5.30
CA ALA A 313 -3.37 30.59 4.74
C ALA A 313 -3.41 31.78 5.71
N LYS A 314 -2.32 32.56 5.76
CA LYS A 314 -2.32 33.85 6.43
C LYS A 314 -3.19 34.81 5.61
N ASN A 315 -4.40 35.09 6.10
CA ASN A 315 -5.18 36.19 5.57
C ASN A 315 -4.45 37.50 5.92
N ARG A 316 -3.89 38.15 4.90
CA ARG A 316 -3.45 39.54 5.02
C ARG A 316 -4.71 40.39 5.12
N ARG A 317 -5.08 40.76 6.34
CA ARG A 317 -5.98 41.89 6.61
C ARG A 317 -5.14 43.10 6.98
#